data_AF-A0A4Q6BMM9-F1
#
_entry.id   AF-A0A4Q6BMM9-F1
#
_cell.length_a   1.000
_cell.length_b   1.000
_cell.length_c   1.000
_cell.angle_alpha   90.00
_cell.angle_beta   90.00
_cell.angle_gamma   90.00
#
_symmetry.space_group_name_H-M   'P 1'
#
loop_
_entity.id
_entity.type
_entity.pdbx_description
1 polymer ?
#
loop_
_entity_poly.entity_id
_entity_poly.type
_entity_poly.pdbx_seq_one_letter_code
_entity_poly.pdbx_strand_id
1 'polypeptide(L)'
;MMVTENLQDVLELACEELRKLTGFARVLAYKFDGDWNGQVIAESRDEVTESLLHHHFPASDIPKQARDLYTSNWLRLIPNVDYKPAKIIPEINPITDQQLDLSNSVLRSVSPVHLEYMRNMGQAASMSVSLLKGKQLWGLISCHNPKPLYLKYDVRVASEFVGQMVSAQIVAREESSETDHKLQLKKLYDDLLKNGGSYDAIKGSIEANAATTLGLADAIGAALLIDGELTLLGRTADPKIVRNLLDWVIEKREPIFATQKISAPESMNLDQTYISGILAVSIPRENSTDVVAWFRQTERDQEKWAG
;
A
#
# COMPACT_ATOMS: atom_id res chain seq x y z
N MET A 1 -26.85 -2.23 9.74
CA MET A 1 -25.91 -2.21 8.60
C MET A 1 -24.73 -1.38 9.05
N MET A 2 -23.60 -2.00 9.43
CA MET A 2 -22.42 -1.25 9.87
C MET A 2 -21.87 -0.49 8.65
N VAL A 3 -21.79 0.83 8.76
CA VAL A 3 -21.07 1.66 7.80
C VAL A 3 -19.60 1.58 8.22
N THR A 4 -18.76 0.98 7.39
CA THR A 4 -17.32 0.93 7.62
C THR A 4 -16.70 2.25 7.17
N GLU A 5 -16.00 2.95 8.07
CA GLU A 5 -15.51 4.30 7.78
C GLU A 5 -14.16 4.28 7.05
N ASN A 6 -13.32 3.27 7.30
CA ASN A 6 -11.99 3.17 6.70
C ASN A 6 -11.83 1.87 5.87
N LEU A 7 -10.75 1.79 5.07
CA LEU A 7 -10.48 0.61 4.22
C LEU A 7 -10.12 -0.63 5.07
N GLN A 8 -9.49 -0.43 6.23
CA GLN A 8 -9.10 -1.49 7.14
C GLN A 8 -10.32 -2.28 7.62
N ASP A 9 -11.37 -1.59 8.08
CA ASP A 9 -12.64 -2.19 8.54
C ASP A 9 -13.29 -3.04 7.43
N VAL A 10 -13.19 -2.60 6.16
CA VAL A 10 -13.72 -3.36 5.01
C VAL A 10 -12.96 -4.67 4.82
N LEU A 11 -11.63 -4.63 4.94
CA LEU A 11 -10.78 -5.81 4.76
C LEU A 11 -10.95 -6.81 5.90
N GLU A 12 -11.05 -6.32 7.13
CA GLU A 12 -11.34 -7.13 8.32
C GLU A 12 -12.69 -7.83 8.19
N LEU A 13 -13.74 -7.07 7.87
CA LEU A 13 -15.07 -7.63 7.64
C LEU A 13 -15.07 -8.64 6.49
N ALA A 14 -14.37 -8.36 5.39
CA ALA A 14 -14.27 -9.29 4.28
C ALA A 14 -13.58 -10.60 4.68
N CYS A 15 -12.51 -10.54 5.48
CA CYS A 15 -11.85 -11.74 5.99
C CYS A 15 -12.79 -12.55 6.90
N GLU A 16 -13.53 -11.90 7.79
CA GLU A 16 -14.50 -12.56 8.66
C GLU A 16 -15.64 -13.22 7.88
N GLU A 17 -16.27 -12.50 6.96
CA GLU A 17 -17.41 -13.00 6.20
C GLU A 17 -16.99 -14.13 5.24
N LEU A 18 -15.83 -14.02 4.60
CA LEU A 18 -15.29 -15.11 3.79
C LEU A 18 -14.93 -16.32 4.63
N ARG A 19 -14.41 -16.14 5.85
CA ARG A 19 -14.15 -17.25 6.77
C ARG A 19 -15.45 -17.98 7.14
N LYS A 20 -16.51 -17.23 7.50
CA LYS A 20 -17.84 -17.78 7.80
C LYS A 20 -18.45 -18.51 6.60
N LEU A 21 -18.34 -17.91 5.41
CA LEU A 21 -18.90 -18.45 4.16
C LEU A 21 -18.18 -19.73 3.70
N THR A 22 -16.86 -19.75 3.81
CA THR A 22 -16.04 -20.81 3.20
C THR A 22 -15.63 -21.92 4.18
N GLY A 23 -15.61 -21.63 5.48
CA GLY A 23 -15.18 -22.56 6.52
C GLY A 23 -13.67 -22.82 6.56
N PHE A 24 -12.86 -22.01 5.88
CA PHE A 24 -11.40 -22.07 5.99
C PHE A 24 -10.95 -21.73 7.42
N ALA A 25 -9.88 -22.38 7.90
CA ALA A 25 -9.32 -22.10 9.22
C ALA A 25 -8.81 -20.65 9.33
N ARG A 26 -8.17 -20.13 8.28
CA ARG A 26 -7.64 -18.77 8.19
C ARG A 26 -8.01 -18.11 6.86
N VAL A 27 -8.35 -16.83 6.92
CA VAL A 27 -8.55 -15.93 5.77
C VAL A 27 -7.79 -14.64 6.07
N LEU A 28 -6.98 -14.18 5.12
CA LEU A 28 -6.17 -12.98 5.29
C LEU A 28 -6.23 -12.08 4.07
N ALA A 29 -6.12 -10.77 4.28
CA ALA A 29 -5.92 -9.79 3.22
C ALA A 29 -4.44 -9.49 3.10
N TYR A 30 -3.90 -9.76 1.91
CA TYR A 30 -2.51 -9.59 1.53
C TYR A 30 -2.39 -8.46 0.52
N LYS A 31 -1.64 -7.41 0.83
CA LYS A 31 -1.46 -6.24 -0.04
C LYS A 31 -0.06 -6.23 -0.63
N PHE A 32 0.05 -5.96 -1.93
CA PHE A 32 1.35 -5.80 -2.60
C PHE A 32 1.91 -4.38 -2.39
N ASP A 33 3.23 -4.28 -2.23
CA ASP A 33 3.97 -3.03 -2.26
C ASP A 33 4.49 -2.70 -3.68
N GLY A 34 5.29 -1.63 -3.80
CA GLY A 34 5.86 -1.20 -5.09
C GLY A 34 6.86 -2.19 -5.70
N ASP A 35 7.48 -3.04 -4.87
CA ASP A 35 8.47 -4.04 -5.26
C ASP A 35 7.85 -5.45 -5.41
N TRP A 36 6.53 -5.55 -5.28
CA TRP A 36 5.75 -6.79 -5.26
C TRP A 36 6.00 -7.73 -4.08
N ASN A 37 6.68 -7.26 -3.03
CA ASN A 37 6.53 -7.92 -1.74
C ASN A 37 5.09 -7.70 -1.28
N GLY A 38 4.68 -8.42 -0.25
CA GLY A 38 3.38 -8.11 0.32
C GLY A 38 3.27 -8.42 1.77
N GLN A 39 2.28 -7.76 2.35
CA GLN A 39 2.05 -7.68 3.77
C GLN A 39 0.64 -8.15 4.09
N VAL A 40 0.50 -8.91 5.16
CA VAL A 40 -0.81 -9.25 5.71
C VAL A 40 -1.33 -8.06 6.51
N ILE A 41 -2.39 -7.42 6.00
CA ILE A 41 -2.96 -6.20 6.58
C ILE A 41 -4.27 -6.44 7.33
N ALA A 42 -4.97 -7.55 7.05
CA ALA A 42 -6.12 -7.99 7.84
C ALA A 42 -6.13 -9.53 7.92
N GLU A 43 -6.68 -10.09 8.98
CA GLU A 43 -6.74 -11.54 9.19
C GLU A 43 -7.98 -11.93 10.01
N SER A 44 -8.62 -13.02 9.62
CA SER A 44 -9.61 -13.75 10.42
C SER A 44 -9.20 -15.22 10.48
N ARG A 45 -9.12 -15.79 11.68
CA ARG A 45 -8.64 -17.16 11.89
C ARG A 45 -9.36 -17.87 13.02
N ASP A 46 -9.19 -19.19 13.10
CA ASP A 46 -9.52 -19.92 14.33
C ASP A 46 -8.52 -19.63 15.46
N GLU A 47 -8.86 -20.01 16.68
CA GLU A 47 -8.06 -19.70 17.87
C GLU A 47 -6.69 -20.39 17.86
N VAL A 48 -6.58 -21.55 17.20
CA VAL A 48 -5.39 -22.43 17.25
C VAL A 48 -4.35 -22.13 16.16
N THR A 49 -4.74 -21.50 15.06
CA THR A 49 -3.83 -21.15 13.96
C THR A 49 -2.96 -19.97 14.35
N GLU A 50 -1.66 -20.01 14.10
CA GLU A 50 -0.79 -18.86 14.34
C GLU A 50 -1.14 -17.68 13.41
N SER A 51 -1.05 -16.47 13.97
CA SER A 51 -1.36 -15.23 13.24
C SER A 51 -0.21 -14.83 12.32
N LEU A 52 -0.55 -14.50 11.09
CA LEU A 52 0.37 -13.91 10.12
C LEU A 52 0.18 -12.40 9.97
N LEU A 53 -0.68 -11.78 10.79
CA LEU A 53 -0.94 -10.35 10.71
C LEU A 53 0.38 -9.55 10.83
N HIS A 54 0.53 -8.54 9.96
CA HIS A 54 1.72 -7.70 9.79
C HIS A 54 2.98 -8.39 9.26
N HIS A 55 2.94 -9.69 8.93
CA HIS A 55 4.08 -10.34 8.31
C HIS A 55 4.25 -9.91 6.84
N HIS A 56 5.50 -9.78 6.42
CA HIS A 56 5.94 -9.48 5.07
C HIS A 56 6.44 -10.75 4.39
N PHE A 57 6.18 -10.83 3.09
CA PHE A 57 6.54 -11.96 2.24
C PHE A 57 7.21 -11.42 0.97
N PRO A 58 8.29 -12.05 0.51
CA PRO A 58 9.06 -11.57 -0.63
C PRO A 58 8.30 -11.74 -1.94
N ALA A 59 8.61 -10.90 -2.92
CA ALA A 59 8.03 -10.96 -4.26
C ALA A 59 8.18 -12.32 -4.98
N SER A 60 9.13 -13.15 -4.53
CA SER A 60 9.36 -14.50 -5.04
C SER A 60 8.23 -15.49 -4.72
N ASP A 61 7.48 -15.27 -3.64
CA ASP A 61 6.41 -16.18 -3.20
C ASP A 61 5.25 -16.20 -4.20
N ILE A 62 5.00 -15.07 -4.87
CA ILE A 62 4.00 -14.93 -5.92
C ILE A 62 4.67 -14.33 -7.16
N PRO A 63 5.29 -15.16 -8.02
CA PRO A 63 6.09 -14.68 -9.14
C PRO A 63 5.23 -13.98 -10.20
N LYS A 64 5.87 -13.16 -11.06
CA LYS A 64 5.19 -12.26 -12.01
C LYS A 64 4.10 -12.96 -12.83
N GLN A 65 4.37 -14.13 -13.40
CA GLN A 65 3.40 -14.87 -14.20
C GLN A 65 2.15 -15.30 -13.42
N ALA A 66 2.27 -15.55 -12.11
CA ALA A 66 1.13 -15.84 -11.25
C ALA A 66 0.31 -14.57 -10.99
N ARG A 67 0.98 -13.43 -10.76
CA ARG A 67 0.32 -12.12 -10.59
C ARG A 67 -0.43 -11.68 -11.85
N ASP A 68 0.17 -11.87 -13.02
CA ASP A 68 -0.47 -11.60 -14.31
C ASP A 68 -1.74 -12.46 -14.46
N LEU A 69 -1.66 -13.75 -14.11
CA LEU A 69 -2.83 -14.63 -14.16
C LEU A 69 -3.93 -14.20 -13.19
N TYR A 70 -3.58 -13.85 -11.94
CA TYR A 70 -4.54 -13.38 -10.93
C TYR A 70 -5.23 -12.06 -11.29
N THR A 71 -4.61 -11.26 -12.15
CA THR A 71 -5.24 -10.03 -12.70
C THR A 71 -6.39 -10.38 -13.65
N SER A 72 -6.27 -11.47 -14.40
CA SER A 72 -7.31 -11.94 -15.34
C SER A 72 -8.29 -12.94 -14.75
N ASN A 73 -7.86 -13.74 -13.78
CA ASN A 73 -8.62 -14.82 -13.17
C ASN A 73 -8.68 -14.58 -11.66
N TRP A 74 -9.85 -14.14 -11.20
CA TRP A 74 -10.03 -13.58 -9.86
C TRP A 74 -10.08 -14.64 -8.77
N LEU A 75 -10.34 -15.90 -9.09
CA LEU A 75 -10.47 -16.95 -8.08
C LEU A 75 -9.71 -18.20 -8.47
N ARG A 76 -8.98 -18.75 -7.50
CA ARG A 76 -8.31 -20.03 -7.63
C ARG A 76 -8.54 -20.86 -6.37
N LEU A 77 -8.83 -22.15 -6.54
CA LEU A 77 -8.99 -23.11 -5.44
C LEU A 77 -8.03 -24.30 -5.64
N ILE A 78 -7.31 -24.65 -4.59
CA ILE A 78 -6.53 -25.87 -4.44
C ILE A 78 -7.17 -26.64 -3.26
N PRO A 79 -8.09 -27.59 -3.53
CA PRO A 79 -8.86 -28.23 -2.46
C PRO A 79 -8.06 -29.27 -1.67
N ASN A 80 -6.98 -29.78 -2.27
CA ASN A 80 -6.06 -30.71 -1.65
C ASN A 80 -4.69 -30.53 -2.28
N VAL A 81 -3.66 -30.25 -1.49
CA VAL A 81 -2.26 -30.08 -1.93
C VAL A 81 -1.65 -31.39 -2.46
N ASP A 82 -2.15 -32.54 -2.02
CA ASP A 82 -1.65 -33.88 -2.37
C ASP A 82 -2.42 -34.55 -3.50
N TYR A 83 -3.12 -33.76 -4.33
CA TYR A 83 -3.76 -34.28 -5.52
C TYR A 83 -2.74 -34.87 -6.50
N LYS A 84 -3.16 -35.88 -7.26
CA LYS A 84 -2.40 -36.42 -8.39
C LYS A 84 -2.86 -35.69 -9.67
N PRO A 85 -1.99 -34.94 -10.36
CA PRO A 85 -2.37 -34.27 -11.59
C PRO A 85 -2.85 -35.26 -12.65
N ALA A 86 -4.03 -35.01 -13.22
CA ALA A 86 -4.54 -35.79 -14.35
C ALA A 86 -3.99 -35.24 -15.67
N LYS A 87 -3.59 -36.14 -16.58
CA LYS A 87 -3.13 -35.75 -17.93
C LYS A 87 -4.31 -35.38 -18.82
N ILE A 88 -4.10 -34.38 -19.67
CA ILE A 88 -5.00 -34.06 -20.79
C ILE A 88 -4.53 -34.90 -21.99
N ILE A 89 -5.47 -35.59 -22.65
CA ILE A 89 -5.19 -36.46 -23.78
C ILE A 89 -6.09 -36.04 -24.95
N PRO A 90 -5.53 -35.72 -26.14
CA PRO A 90 -4.10 -35.62 -26.45
C PRO A 90 -3.41 -34.42 -25.76
N GLU A 91 -2.08 -34.47 -25.61
CA GLU A 91 -1.30 -33.37 -25.01
C GLU A 91 -1.27 -32.12 -25.90
N ILE A 92 -1.33 -32.30 -27.22
CA ILE A 92 -1.41 -31.24 -28.21
C ILE A 92 -2.82 -31.16 -28.76
N ASN A 93 -3.39 -29.95 -28.78
CA ASN A 93 -4.70 -29.72 -29.35
C ASN A 93 -4.67 -29.95 -30.86
N PRO A 94 -5.49 -30.87 -31.42
CA PRO A 94 -5.43 -31.23 -32.84
C PRO A 94 -5.91 -30.14 -33.79
N ILE A 95 -6.57 -29.09 -33.28
CA ILE A 95 -7.07 -27.96 -34.08
C ILE A 95 -6.03 -26.84 -34.16
N THR A 96 -5.34 -26.55 -33.04
CA THR A 96 -4.42 -25.42 -32.94
C THR A 96 -2.94 -25.81 -33.06
N ASP A 97 -2.64 -27.10 -33.00
CA ASP A 97 -1.28 -27.66 -32.94
C ASP A 97 -0.43 -27.06 -31.80
N GLN A 98 -1.09 -26.72 -30.68
CA GLN A 98 -0.49 -26.13 -29.49
C GLN A 98 -0.98 -26.82 -28.23
N GLN A 99 -0.26 -26.62 -27.12
CA GLN A 99 -0.76 -27.00 -25.79
C GLN A 99 -2.03 -26.21 -25.46
N LEU A 100 -2.96 -26.84 -24.73
CA LEU A 100 -4.18 -26.18 -24.29
C LEU A 100 -3.86 -25.08 -23.28
N ASP A 101 -4.26 -23.85 -23.57
CA ASP A 101 -4.19 -22.76 -22.60
C ASP A 101 -5.22 -22.97 -21.48
N LEU A 102 -4.72 -23.20 -20.26
CA LEU A 102 -5.53 -23.44 -19.08
C LEU A 102 -5.71 -22.19 -18.20
N SER A 103 -5.33 -21.01 -18.67
CA SER A 103 -5.37 -19.76 -17.88
C SER A 103 -6.73 -19.51 -17.22
N ASN A 104 -7.82 -19.80 -17.95
CA ASN A 104 -9.20 -19.66 -17.46
C ASN A 104 -9.81 -20.96 -16.91
N SER A 105 -9.03 -22.03 -16.80
CA SER A 105 -9.51 -23.32 -16.27
C SER A 105 -9.45 -23.34 -14.75
N VAL A 106 -10.61 -23.53 -14.11
CA VAL A 106 -10.74 -23.63 -12.65
C VAL A 106 -10.06 -24.90 -12.10
N LEU A 107 -9.92 -25.95 -12.91
CA LEU A 107 -9.28 -27.22 -12.54
C LEU A 107 -7.80 -27.29 -12.94
N ARG A 108 -7.21 -26.18 -13.38
CA ARG A 108 -5.81 -26.13 -13.80
C ARG A 108 -4.90 -26.59 -12.65
N SER A 109 -4.03 -27.56 -12.94
CA SER A 109 -2.95 -27.96 -12.03
C SER A 109 -2.02 -26.78 -11.76
N VAL A 110 -1.61 -26.60 -10.50
CA VAL A 110 -0.71 -25.51 -10.09
C VAL A 110 0.76 -25.94 -10.14
N SER A 111 1.66 -24.97 -9.96
CA SER A 111 3.11 -25.23 -9.90
C SER A 111 3.44 -26.18 -8.74
N PRO A 112 4.24 -27.24 -8.96
CA PRO A 112 4.71 -28.12 -7.89
C PRO A 112 5.44 -27.38 -6.77
N VAL A 113 6.19 -26.31 -7.10
CA VAL A 113 6.89 -25.46 -6.12
C VAL A 113 5.90 -24.79 -5.16
N HIS A 114 4.73 -24.36 -5.68
CA HIS A 114 3.70 -23.78 -4.83
C HIS A 114 3.04 -24.81 -3.92
N LEU A 115 2.91 -26.07 -4.37
CA LEU A 115 2.41 -27.16 -3.52
C LEU A 115 3.39 -27.49 -2.39
N GLU A 116 4.71 -27.46 -2.66
CA GLU A 116 5.73 -27.60 -1.63
C GLU A 116 5.68 -26.46 -0.61
N TYR A 117 5.55 -25.21 -1.07
CA TYR A 117 5.35 -24.05 -0.20
C TYR A 117 4.13 -24.21 0.72
N MET A 118 2.99 -24.65 0.17
CA MET A 118 1.80 -24.95 0.97
C MET A 118 2.05 -26.02 2.04
N ARG A 119 2.76 -27.10 1.70
CA ARG A 119 3.13 -28.15 2.66
C ARG A 119 4.03 -27.63 3.77
N ASN A 120 5.03 -26.81 3.43
CA ASN A 120 5.95 -26.21 4.40
C ASN A 120 5.22 -25.29 5.38
N MET A 121 4.14 -24.63 4.94
CA MET A 121 3.26 -23.84 5.80
C MET A 121 2.17 -24.65 6.51
N GLY A 122 2.15 -25.98 6.39
CA GLY A 122 1.15 -26.84 7.03
C GLY A 122 -0.26 -26.70 6.45
N GLN A 123 -0.39 -26.31 5.18
CA GLN A 123 -1.67 -26.04 4.52
C GLN A 123 -2.00 -27.15 3.51
N ALA A 124 -3.12 -27.83 3.72
CA ALA A 124 -3.61 -28.86 2.82
C ALA A 124 -4.62 -28.34 1.78
N ALA A 125 -5.24 -27.19 2.02
CA ALA A 125 -6.08 -26.52 1.03
C ALA A 125 -5.85 -25.00 1.04
N SER A 126 -6.02 -24.38 -0.14
CA SER A 126 -5.91 -22.94 -0.31
C SER A 126 -6.95 -22.43 -1.30
N MET A 127 -7.53 -21.26 -1.03
CA MET A 127 -8.27 -20.48 -2.02
C MET A 127 -7.69 -19.07 -2.04
N SER A 128 -7.64 -18.43 -3.20
CA SER A 128 -7.27 -17.02 -3.30
C SER A 128 -8.30 -16.27 -4.12
N VAL A 129 -8.65 -15.06 -3.67
CA VAL A 129 -9.49 -14.11 -4.39
C VAL A 129 -8.68 -12.85 -4.68
N SER A 130 -8.64 -12.42 -5.93
CA SER A 130 -7.87 -11.24 -6.35
C SER A 130 -8.57 -9.95 -5.95
N LEU A 131 -7.79 -8.96 -5.50
CA LEU A 131 -8.25 -7.59 -5.24
C LEU A 131 -7.59 -6.65 -6.24
N LEU A 132 -8.40 -5.93 -7.02
CA LEU A 132 -7.91 -5.04 -8.08
C LEU A 132 -8.18 -3.57 -7.73
N LYS A 133 -7.22 -2.72 -8.09
CA LYS A 133 -7.42 -1.26 -8.22
C LYS A 133 -7.40 -0.93 -9.71
N GLY A 134 -8.58 -0.72 -10.29
CA GLY A 134 -8.72 -0.63 -11.75
C GLY A 134 -8.31 -1.92 -12.44
N LYS A 135 -7.22 -1.90 -13.23
CA LYS A 135 -6.67 -3.08 -13.93
C LYS A 135 -5.42 -3.66 -13.28
N GLN A 136 -4.99 -3.11 -12.14
CA GLN A 136 -3.78 -3.55 -11.45
C GLN A 136 -4.15 -4.44 -10.26
N LEU A 137 -3.42 -5.55 -10.10
CA LEU A 137 -3.50 -6.38 -8.90
C LEU A 137 -2.99 -5.58 -7.70
N TRP A 138 -3.91 -5.25 -6.79
CA TRP A 138 -3.64 -4.51 -5.56
C TRP A 138 -3.26 -5.45 -4.41
N GLY A 139 -3.92 -6.61 -4.36
CA GLY A 139 -3.72 -7.59 -3.31
C GLY A 139 -4.50 -8.87 -3.56
N LEU A 140 -4.53 -9.73 -2.54
CA LEU A 140 -5.27 -10.99 -2.53
C LEU A 140 -6.00 -11.13 -1.18
N ILE A 141 -7.17 -11.75 -1.19
CA ILE A 141 -7.68 -12.44 -0.02
C ILE A 141 -7.24 -13.90 -0.13
N SER A 142 -6.40 -14.36 0.78
CA SER A 142 -5.90 -15.74 0.81
C SER A 142 -6.54 -16.53 1.94
N CYS A 143 -7.10 -17.68 1.61
CA CYS A 143 -7.72 -18.61 2.53
C CYS A 143 -6.86 -19.87 2.65
N HIS A 144 -6.60 -20.31 3.89
CA HIS A 144 -5.70 -21.41 4.21
C HIS A 144 -6.37 -22.39 5.17
N ASN A 145 -6.25 -23.69 4.88
CA ASN A 145 -6.82 -24.74 5.72
C ASN A 145 -5.81 -25.87 5.95
N PRO A 146 -5.66 -26.35 7.20
CA PRO A 146 -4.73 -27.45 7.52
C PRO A 146 -5.22 -28.81 7.01
N LYS A 147 -6.50 -28.92 6.62
CA LYS A 147 -7.09 -30.13 6.05
C LYS A 147 -7.61 -29.86 4.63
N PRO A 148 -7.68 -30.88 3.75
CA PRO A 148 -8.33 -30.74 2.46
C PRO A 148 -9.74 -30.16 2.61
N LEU A 149 -10.08 -29.21 1.76
CA LEU A 149 -11.35 -28.50 1.79
C LEU A 149 -11.79 -28.15 0.37
N TYR A 150 -12.85 -28.78 -0.09
CA TYR A 150 -13.47 -28.49 -1.37
C TYR A 150 -14.64 -27.52 -1.16
N LEU A 151 -14.66 -26.45 -1.95
CA LEU A 151 -15.80 -25.52 -2.00
C LEU A 151 -16.66 -25.81 -3.21
N LYS A 152 -17.99 -25.77 -3.04
CA LYS A 152 -18.94 -25.82 -4.15
C LYS A 152 -18.85 -24.55 -5.02
N TYR A 153 -19.34 -24.64 -6.25
CA TYR A 153 -19.21 -23.56 -7.24
C TYR A 153 -19.90 -22.26 -6.79
N ASP A 154 -21.09 -22.34 -6.23
CA ASP A 154 -21.86 -21.23 -5.65
C ASP A 154 -21.07 -20.48 -4.57
N VAL A 155 -20.41 -21.19 -3.67
CA VAL A 155 -19.55 -20.59 -2.62
C VAL A 155 -18.36 -19.86 -3.24
N ARG A 156 -17.77 -20.43 -4.31
CA ARG A 156 -16.65 -19.77 -5.02
C ARG A 156 -17.13 -18.50 -5.73
N VAL A 157 -18.24 -18.54 -6.45
CA VAL A 157 -18.82 -17.37 -7.11
C VAL A 157 -19.15 -16.26 -6.11
N ALA A 158 -19.75 -16.62 -4.96
CA ALA A 158 -19.99 -15.67 -3.90
C ALA A 158 -18.68 -15.07 -3.34
N SER A 159 -17.64 -15.89 -3.18
CA SER A 159 -16.33 -15.43 -2.70
C SER A 159 -15.65 -14.47 -3.68
N GLU A 160 -15.74 -14.76 -4.98
CA GLU A 160 -15.26 -13.87 -6.06
C GLU A 160 -16.02 -12.54 -6.04
N PHE A 161 -17.34 -12.57 -5.85
CA PHE A 161 -18.17 -11.37 -5.73
C PHE A 161 -17.78 -10.50 -4.54
N VAL A 162 -17.44 -11.08 -3.38
CA VAL A 162 -16.87 -10.33 -2.25
C VAL A 162 -15.57 -9.64 -2.66
N GLY A 163 -14.68 -10.34 -3.38
CA GLY A 163 -13.45 -9.74 -3.91
C GLY A 163 -13.72 -8.53 -4.82
N GLN A 164 -14.73 -8.62 -5.69
CA GLN A 164 -15.18 -7.51 -6.55
C GLN A 164 -15.72 -6.32 -5.76
N MET A 165 -16.53 -6.58 -4.73
CA MET A 165 -17.03 -5.53 -3.84
C MET A 165 -15.90 -4.85 -3.08
N VAL A 166 -14.96 -5.61 -2.50
CA VAL A 166 -13.79 -5.06 -1.80
C VAL A 166 -12.93 -4.25 -2.76
N SER A 167 -12.69 -4.74 -3.98
CA SER A 167 -11.97 -4.01 -5.03
C SER A 167 -12.61 -2.66 -5.35
N ALA A 168 -13.95 -2.61 -5.47
CA ALA A 168 -14.66 -1.35 -5.66
C ALA A 168 -14.52 -0.40 -4.46
N GLN A 169 -14.52 -0.93 -3.23
CA GLN A 169 -14.32 -0.15 -2.01
C GLN A 169 -12.89 0.39 -1.88
N ILE A 170 -11.87 -0.35 -2.35
CA ILE A 170 -10.47 0.10 -2.45
C ILE A 170 -10.40 1.33 -3.36
N VAL A 171 -10.96 1.22 -4.57
CA VAL A 171 -10.97 2.33 -5.54
C VAL A 171 -11.67 3.56 -4.94
N ALA A 172 -12.88 3.39 -4.41
CA ALA A 172 -13.66 4.52 -3.88
C ALA A 172 -12.96 5.23 -2.71
N ARG A 173 -12.32 4.49 -1.79
CA ARG A 173 -11.66 5.09 -0.62
C ARG A 173 -10.30 5.69 -0.92
N GLU A 174 -9.49 5.05 -1.76
CA GLU A 174 -8.21 5.63 -2.15
C GLU A 174 -8.41 6.88 -3.03
N GLU A 175 -9.39 6.89 -3.94
CA GLU A 175 -9.74 8.09 -4.72
C GLU A 175 -10.33 9.20 -3.86
N SER A 176 -11.18 8.87 -2.87
CA SER A 176 -11.69 9.86 -1.89
C SER A 176 -10.55 10.45 -1.07
N SER A 177 -9.65 9.61 -0.55
CA SER A 177 -8.49 10.07 0.23
C SER A 177 -7.57 10.97 -0.58
N GLU A 178 -7.33 10.64 -1.86
CA GLU A 178 -6.57 11.51 -2.77
C GLU A 178 -7.30 12.83 -3.03
N THR A 179 -8.63 12.80 -3.18
CA THR A 179 -9.45 14.00 -3.41
C THR A 179 -9.47 14.91 -2.19
N ASP A 180 -9.65 14.32 -1.00
CA ASP A 180 -9.64 15.04 0.29
C ASP A 180 -8.27 15.66 0.54
N HIS A 181 -7.17 14.94 0.29
CA HIS A 181 -5.81 15.49 0.36
C HIS A 181 -5.61 16.65 -0.62
N LYS A 182 -6.05 16.52 -1.89
CA LYS A 182 -5.97 17.60 -2.88
C LYS A 182 -6.78 18.82 -2.45
N LEU A 183 -7.94 18.62 -1.84
CA LEU A 183 -8.79 19.72 -1.37
C LEU A 183 -8.18 20.43 -0.16
N GLN A 184 -7.55 19.69 0.76
CA GLN A 184 -6.77 20.25 1.87
C GLN A 184 -5.56 21.05 1.36
N LEU A 185 -4.79 20.50 0.41
CA LEU A 185 -3.69 21.18 -0.28
C LEU A 185 -4.16 22.48 -0.94
N LYS A 186 -5.25 22.43 -1.70
CA LYS A 186 -5.80 23.60 -2.38
C LYS A 186 -6.28 24.66 -1.39
N LYS A 187 -6.93 24.27 -0.30
CA LYS A 187 -7.36 25.20 0.75
C LYS A 187 -6.17 25.92 1.38
N LEU A 188 -5.12 25.18 1.73
CA LEU A 188 -3.89 25.78 2.25
C LEU A 188 -3.26 26.75 1.23
N TYR A 189 -3.21 26.36 -0.05
CA TYR A 189 -2.69 27.21 -1.12
C TYR A 189 -3.52 28.49 -1.32
N ASP A 190 -4.86 28.38 -1.32
CA ASP A 190 -5.76 29.52 -1.42
C ASP A 190 -5.65 30.44 -0.20
N ASP A 191 -5.48 29.90 1.01
CA ASP A 191 -5.29 30.68 2.24
C ASP A 191 -3.93 31.41 2.23
N LEU A 192 -2.88 30.77 1.69
CA LEU A 192 -1.57 31.39 1.47
C LEU A 192 -1.61 32.54 0.45
N LEU A 193 -2.34 32.36 -0.66
CA LEU A 193 -2.48 33.38 -1.71
C LEU A 193 -3.42 34.53 -1.30
N LYS A 194 -4.51 34.25 -0.57
CA LYS A 194 -5.48 35.27 -0.14
C LYS A 194 -4.91 36.24 0.90
N ASN A 195 -3.92 35.82 1.69
CA ASN A 195 -3.23 36.66 2.67
C ASN A 195 -2.10 37.50 2.03
N GLY A 196 -2.27 37.93 0.77
CA GLY A 196 -1.25 38.53 -0.08
C GLY A 196 -0.43 39.65 0.55
N GLY A 197 0.80 39.33 0.96
CA GLY A 197 1.94 40.22 0.70
C GLY A 197 2.90 40.55 1.85
N SER A 198 2.75 39.98 3.05
CA SER A 198 3.74 40.16 4.14
C SER A 198 4.08 38.85 4.84
N TYR A 199 5.36 38.67 5.17
CA TYR A 199 5.89 37.60 6.02
C TYR A 199 5.00 37.29 7.23
N ASP A 200 4.56 38.33 7.95
CA ASP A 200 3.77 38.18 9.19
C ASP A 200 2.38 37.56 8.95
N ALA A 201 1.77 37.81 7.78
CA ALA A 201 0.47 37.27 7.44
C ALA A 201 0.56 35.77 7.08
N ILE A 202 1.60 35.39 6.33
CA ILE A 202 1.86 33.99 5.97
C ILE A 202 2.27 33.19 7.21
N LYS A 203 3.18 33.75 8.01
CA LYS A 203 3.60 33.17 9.28
C LYS A 203 2.42 32.97 10.23
N GLY A 204 1.62 34.01 10.46
CA GLY A 204 0.46 33.94 11.35
C GLY A 204 -0.60 32.94 10.87
N SER A 205 -0.86 32.85 9.56
CA SER A 205 -1.80 31.88 8.99
C SER A 205 -1.32 30.45 9.17
N ILE A 206 -0.04 30.18 8.95
CA ILE A 206 0.51 28.83 9.10
C ILE A 206 0.66 28.45 10.58
N GLU A 207 1.09 29.35 11.46
CA GLU A 207 1.13 29.09 12.91
C GLU A 207 -0.26 28.78 13.47
N ALA A 208 -1.28 29.53 13.05
CA ALA A 208 -2.67 29.27 13.43
C ALA A 208 -3.21 27.92 12.91
N ASN A 209 -2.64 27.40 11.82
CA ASN A 209 -3.02 26.14 11.19
C ASN A 209 -1.90 25.09 11.27
N ALA A 210 -1.03 25.14 12.29
CA ALA A 210 0.17 24.29 12.35
C ALA A 210 -0.17 22.79 12.30
N ALA A 211 -1.23 22.35 12.99
CA ALA A 211 -1.66 20.95 12.98
C ALA A 211 -2.13 20.50 11.57
N THR A 212 -2.91 21.33 10.89
CA THR A 212 -3.35 21.06 9.51
C THR A 212 -2.18 21.07 8.54
N THR A 213 -1.24 22.01 8.71
CA THR A 213 -0.05 22.15 7.87
C THR A 213 0.85 20.92 8.00
N LEU A 214 1.07 20.42 9.22
CA LEU A 214 1.85 19.21 9.47
C LEU A 214 1.14 17.95 8.96
N GLY A 215 -0.17 17.83 9.21
CA GLY A 215 -0.97 16.68 8.75
C GLY A 215 -1.03 16.53 7.23
N LEU A 216 -0.88 17.63 6.50
CA LEU A 216 -0.96 17.66 5.03
C LEU A 216 0.12 16.85 4.32
N ALA A 217 1.28 16.71 4.96
CA ALA A 217 2.38 15.91 4.49
C ALA A 217 2.74 14.79 5.48
N ASP A 218 1.84 14.48 6.43
CA ASP A 218 2.10 13.59 7.58
C ASP A 218 3.50 13.83 8.17
N ALA A 219 3.79 15.10 8.38
CA ALA A 219 5.10 15.61 8.74
C ALA A 219 5.18 15.81 10.25
N ILE A 220 6.34 15.50 10.83
CA ILE A 220 6.58 15.77 12.25
C ILE A 220 7.00 17.22 12.50
N GLY A 221 7.50 17.89 11.46
CA GLY A 221 7.92 19.29 11.51
C GLY A 221 7.83 19.96 10.14
N ALA A 222 7.88 21.29 10.14
CA ALA A 222 7.90 22.11 8.95
C ALA A 222 8.78 23.35 9.14
N ALA A 223 9.25 23.93 8.03
CA ALA A 223 10.00 25.16 7.99
C ALA A 223 9.48 26.10 6.90
N LEU A 224 9.41 27.38 7.22
CA LEU A 224 9.08 28.44 6.29
C LEU A 224 10.29 29.36 6.23
N LEU A 225 10.86 29.48 5.04
CA LEU A 225 11.87 30.49 4.75
C LEU A 225 11.21 31.50 3.81
N ILE A 226 10.85 32.67 4.33
CA ILE A 226 10.13 33.70 3.60
C ILE A 226 10.80 35.04 3.88
N ASP A 227 11.07 35.82 2.83
CA ASP A 227 11.77 37.11 2.92
C ASP A 227 13.10 37.02 3.71
N GLY A 228 13.75 35.85 3.70
CA GLY A 228 15.00 35.58 4.41
C GLY A 228 14.85 35.14 5.87
N GLU A 229 13.66 35.21 6.44
CA GLU A 229 13.36 34.84 7.82
C GLU A 229 12.91 33.37 7.92
N LEU A 230 13.42 32.66 8.93
CA LEU A 230 13.13 31.23 9.15
C LEU A 230 12.15 31.05 10.31
N THR A 231 10.99 30.44 10.03
CA THR A 231 10.03 29.96 11.03
C THR A 231 10.01 28.44 11.03
N LEU A 232 10.01 27.82 12.22
CA LEU A 232 9.97 26.37 12.41
C LEU A 232 8.69 25.97 13.16
N LEU A 233 8.11 24.84 12.76
CA LEU A 233 6.86 24.32 13.32
C LEU A 233 7.02 22.84 13.64
N GLY A 234 6.38 22.39 14.72
CA GLY A 234 6.44 21.00 15.15
C GLY A 234 7.85 20.60 15.66
N ARG A 235 8.26 19.38 15.36
CA ARG A 235 9.55 18.79 15.75
C ARG A 235 10.53 18.95 14.58
N THR A 236 11.50 19.83 14.73
CA THR A 236 12.53 20.10 13.71
C THR A 236 13.94 19.91 14.27
N ALA A 237 14.92 19.75 13.38
CA ALA A 237 16.34 19.83 13.75
C ALA A 237 16.73 21.27 14.14
N ASP A 238 18.01 21.46 14.49
CA ASP A 238 18.57 22.77 14.78
C ASP A 238 18.31 23.77 13.63
N PRO A 239 17.92 25.03 13.93
CA PRO A 239 17.60 26.03 12.90
C PRO A 239 18.70 26.25 11.86
N LYS A 240 19.99 26.12 12.23
CA LYS A 240 21.10 26.26 11.29
C LYS A 240 21.16 25.09 10.31
N ILE A 241 20.89 23.88 10.78
CA ILE A 241 20.82 22.67 9.95
C ILE A 241 19.67 22.82 8.96
N VAL A 242 18.49 23.21 9.45
CA VAL A 242 17.31 23.44 8.60
C VAL A 242 17.59 24.52 7.57
N ARG A 243 18.21 25.64 7.96
CA ARG A 243 18.53 26.73 7.01
C ARG A 243 19.46 26.25 5.89
N ASN A 244 20.56 25.60 6.24
CA ASN A 244 21.51 25.08 5.26
C ASN A 244 20.86 24.06 4.31
N LEU A 245 19.94 23.24 4.81
CA LEU A 245 19.18 22.30 4.00
C LEU A 245 18.26 23.02 3.01
N LEU A 246 17.54 24.05 3.46
CA LEU A 246 16.67 24.84 2.57
C LEU A 246 17.47 25.58 1.51
N ASP A 247 18.60 26.21 1.87
CA ASP A 247 19.47 26.88 0.91
C ASP A 247 19.97 25.89 -0.17
N TRP A 248 20.35 24.67 0.22
CA TRP A 248 20.72 23.60 -0.72
C TRP A 248 19.56 23.12 -1.62
N VAL A 249 18.34 23.08 -1.09
CA VAL A 249 17.14 22.77 -1.90
C VAL A 249 16.85 23.88 -2.90
N ILE A 250 16.95 25.15 -2.48
CA ILE A 250 16.73 26.33 -3.33
C ILE A 250 17.70 26.34 -4.51
N GLU A 251 18.96 25.93 -4.30
CA GLU A 251 19.96 25.80 -5.37
C GLU A 251 19.55 24.84 -6.50
N LYS A 252 18.64 23.88 -6.24
CA LYS A 252 18.12 22.96 -7.26
C LYS A 252 17.22 23.65 -8.28
N ARG A 253 16.64 24.81 -7.94
CA ARG A 253 15.72 25.60 -8.78
C ARG A 253 14.52 24.79 -9.30
N GLU A 254 14.06 23.83 -8.52
CA GLU A 254 12.84 23.06 -8.81
C GLU A 254 11.66 23.66 -8.04
N PRO A 255 10.47 23.77 -8.65
CA PRO A 255 9.29 24.31 -7.97
C PRO A 255 8.83 23.43 -6.79
N ILE A 256 9.09 22.13 -6.88
CA ILE A 256 8.83 21.14 -5.83
C ILE A 256 10.03 20.20 -5.76
N PHE A 257 10.60 20.03 -4.57
CA PHE A 257 11.64 19.04 -4.28
C PHE A 257 11.13 18.07 -3.22
N ALA A 258 11.07 16.77 -3.54
CA ALA A 258 10.55 15.75 -2.64
C ALA A 258 11.47 14.51 -2.61
N THR A 259 11.84 14.06 -1.42
CA THR A 259 12.55 12.79 -1.24
C THR A 259 12.23 12.17 0.12
N GLN A 260 12.14 10.84 0.15
CA GLN A 260 12.03 10.06 1.39
C GLN A 260 13.38 9.80 2.06
N LYS A 261 14.49 10.00 1.31
CA LYS A 261 15.86 9.84 1.80
C LYS A 261 16.73 10.96 1.24
N ILE A 262 17.12 11.89 2.10
CA ILE A 262 17.93 13.03 1.68
C ILE A 262 19.38 12.58 1.40
N SER A 263 19.80 12.68 0.14
CA SER A 263 21.20 12.50 -0.29
C SER A 263 21.95 13.85 -0.32
N ALA A 264 21.84 14.62 0.75
CA ALA A 264 22.58 15.86 0.91
C ALA A 264 24.06 15.57 1.25
N PRO A 265 24.98 16.53 1.04
CA PRO A 265 26.37 16.38 1.44
C PRO A 265 26.51 16.01 2.92
N GLU A 266 27.40 15.06 3.25
CA GLU A 266 27.64 14.60 4.64
C GLU A 266 27.97 15.76 5.59
N SER A 267 28.59 16.84 5.07
CA SER A 267 28.93 18.06 5.81
C SER A 267 27.72 18.78 6.43
N MET A 268 26.50 18.47 6.00
CA MET A 268 25.28 19.10 6.51
C MET A 268 24.83 18.55 7.88
N ASN A 269 25.38 17.40 8.32
CA ASN A 269 25.07 16.77 9.61
C ASN A 269 23.56 16.67 9.90
N LEU A 270 22.78 16.17 8.92
CA LEU A 270 21.34 16.02 9.09
C LEU A 270 21.02 15.05 10.22
N ASP A 271 20.24 15.51 11.19
CA ASP A 271 19.71 14.66 12.25
C ASP A 271 18.51 13.88 11.74
N GLN A 272 18.73 12.60 11.42
CA GLN A 272 17.69 11.67 10.94
C GLN A 272 16.58 11.39 11.96
N THR A 273 16.74 11.82 13.21
CA THR A 273 15.66 11.83 14.21
C THR A 273 14.53 12.78 13.80
N TYR A 274 14.87 13.85 13.07
CA TYR A 274 13.92 14.88 12.66
C TYR A 274 13.75 14.97 11.15
N ILE A 275 14.80 14.66 10.38
CA ILE A 275 14.83 14.89 8.94
C ILE A 275 15.44 13.69 8.22
N SER A 276 14.57 12.81 7.74
CA SER A 276 14.92 11.69 6.86
C SER A 276 14.34 11.86 5.47
N GLY A 277 13.10 12.38 5.41
CA GLY A 277 12.45 12.85 4.20
C GLY A 277 12.12 14.33 4.25
N ILE A 278 12.03 14.95 3.08
CA ILE A 278 11.62 16.34 2.89
C ILE A 278 10.65 16.46 1.70
N LEU A 279 9.62 17.28 1.87
CA LEU A 279 8.84 17.87 0.78
C LEU A 279 9.04 19.37 0.86
N ALA A 280 9.55 20.01 -0.18
CA ALA A 280 9.77 21.45 -0.23
C ALA A 280 9.08 22.03 -1.46
N VAL A 281 8.39 23.15 -1.28
CA VAL A 281 7.63 23.86 -2.32
C VAL A 281 8.10 25.30 -2.35
N SER A 282 8.64 25.73 -3.49
CA SER A 282 9.04 27.13 -3.70
C SER A 282 7.81 28.01 -3.94
N ILE A 283 7.76 29.16 -3.28
CA ILE A 283 6.70 30.16 -3.48
C ILE A 283 7.10 31.06 -4.66
N PRO A 284 6.33 31.10 -5.76
CA PRO A 284 6.68 31.89 -6.92
C PRO A 284 6.50 33.39 -6.63
N ARG A 285 7.60 34.07 -6.24
CA ARG A 285 7.74 35.53 -6.21
C ARG A 285 9.01 35.94 -6.95
N GLU A 286 8.97 37.12 -7.56
CA GLU A 286 10.09 37.63 -8.35
C GLU A 286 11.32 37.83 -7.46
N ASN A 287 12.45 37.21 -7.85
CA ASN A 287 13.72 37.24 -7.10
C ASN A 287 13.65 36.77 -5.63
N SER A 288 12.65 35.98 -5.23
CA SER A 288 12.60 35.42 -3.88
C SER A 288 13.24 34.03 -3.82
N THR A 289 13.69 33.67 -2.62
CA THR A 289 14.09 32.31 -2.26
C THR A 289 13.06 31.69 -1.31
N ASP A 290 11.81 32.09 -1.46
CA ASP A 290 10.75 31.74 -0.52
C ASP A 290 10.41 30.25 -0.69
N VAL A 291 10.45 29.49 0.39
CA VAL A 291 10.19 28.05 0.39
C VAL A 291 9.46 27.62 1.67
N VAL A 292 8.49 26.72 1.50
CA VAL A 292 7.86 25.99 2.60
C VAL A 292 8.27 24.53 2.49
N ALA A 293 8.76 23.96 3.59
CA ALA A 293 9.21 22.59 3.65
C ALA A 293 8.59 21.82 4.82
N TRP A 294 8.37 20.54 4.60
CA TRP A 294 7.86 19.57 5.57
C TRP A 294 8.88 18.45 5.76
N PHE A 295 9.06 18.00 7.01
CA PHE A 295 10.04 17.00 7.38
C PHE A 295 9.38 15.77 8.00
N ARG A 296 9.87 14.60 7.59
CA ARG A 296 9.52 13.31 8.21
C ARG A 296 10.74 12.71 8.88
N GLN A 297 10.54 12.11 10.05
CA GLN A 297 11.54 11.26 10.71
C GLN A 297 11.69 9.92 10.01
N THR A 298 12.78 9.21 10.28
CA THR A 298 12.85 7.78 9.97
C THR A 298 11.82 7.03 10.80
N GLU A 299 10.87 6.37 10.15
CA GLU A 299 10.15 5.27 10.79
C GLU A 299 11.04 4.04 10.78
N ARG A 300 11.34 3.50 11.97
CA ARG A 300 11.93 2.17 12.07
C ARG A 300 10.78 1.18 11.91
N ASP A 301 10.47 0.82 10.68
CA ASP A 301 9.63 -0.35 10.45
C ASP A 301 10.41 -1.58 10.92
N GLN A 302 9.98 -2.15 12.05
CA GLN A 302 10.34 -3.52 12.38
C GLN A 302 9.50 -4.43 11.48
N GLU A 303 9.94 -4.59 10.24
CA GLU A 303 9.32 -5.52 9.31
C GLU A 303 9.49 -6.94 9.84
N LYS A 304 8.37 -7.56 10.25
CA LYS A 304 8.35 -8.99 10.54
C LYS A 304 8.29 -9.73 9.22
N TRP A 305 9.40 -10.30 8.79
CA TRP A 305 9.43 -11.16 7.61
C TRP A 305 9.00 -12.58 8.00
N ALA A 306 8.13 -13.19 7.21
CA ALA A 306 7.79 -14.60 7.37
C ALA A 306 8.91 -15.47 6.79
N GLY A 307 9.78 -15.99 7.65
CA GLY A 307 10.91 -16.84 7.28
C GLY A 307 12.04 -16.82 8.31
#